data_AF-A0A078J855-F1
#
_entry.id   AF-A0A078J855-F1
#
_cell.length_a   1.000
_cell.length_b   1.000
_cell.length_c   1.000
_cell.angle_alpha   90.00
_cell.angle_beta   90.00
_cell.angle_gamma   90.00
#
_symmetry.space_group_name_H-M   'P 1'
#
loop_
_entity.id
_entity.type
_entity.pdbx_description
1 polymer ?
#
loop_
_entity_poly.entity_id
_entity_poly.type
_entity_poly.pdbx_seq_one_letter_code
_entity_poly.pdbx_strand_id
1 'polypeptide(L)'
;MISDLPLVVSPFPYIDVLIRPIEPSLYLVRARPFYSSGLVGWSNPSSTTRLQLIVAVGYSGKYDVLQACRGIAQRVKDGEIDVEEIDEILIEQELETNVTEFPYPDLLIRTSGELRVSNFLLWQLAYTELFFAQELWPDFGRNGFVEALMSFQQRQRRFSGRKS
;
A
#
# COMPACT_ATOMS: atom_id res chain seq x y z
N MET A 1 37.19 5.53 1.47
CA MET A 1 36.50 6.81 1.27
C MET A 1 35.19 6.54 0.55
N ILE A 2 34.13 6.26 1.31
CA ILE A 2 32.70 6.55 1.08
C ILE A 2 32.15 6.39 2.51
N SER A 3 32.44 7.38 3.32
CA SER A 3 31.85 7.59 4.64
C SER A 3 31.13 8.94 4.53
N ASP A 4 29.96 9.01 5.15
CA ASP A 4 29.20 10.23 5.39
C ASP A 4 28.25 10.67 4.26
N LEU A 5 27.17 9.90 4.08
CA LEU A 5 25.86 10.49 3.76
C LEU A 5 25.00 10.42 5.03
N PRO A 6 24.42 11.54 5.50
CA PRO A 6 23.61 11.52 6.71
C PRO A 6 22.34 10.70 6.45
N LEU A 7 22.12 9.67 7.27
CA LEU A 7 20.83 9.04 7.46
C LEU A 7 19.83 10.13 7.87
N VAL A 8 19.01 10.59 6.93
CA VAL A 8 17.87 11.44 7.23
C VAL A 8 16.80 10.55 7.85
N VAL A 9 16.82 10.45 9.18
CA VAL A 9 15.75 9.82 9.94
C VAL A 9 14.53 10.73 9.86
N SER A 10 13.49 10.26 9.17
CA SER A 10 12.21 10.95 9.10
C SER A 10 11.57 11.00 10.51
N PRO A 11 11.05 12.15 10.96
CA PRO A 11 10.41 12.26 12.28
C PRO A 11 8.99 11.68 12.32
N PHE A 12 8.52 11.02 11.25
CA PHE A 12 7.16 10.51 11.13
C PHE A 12 7.09 9.02 11.54
N PRO A 13 6.44 8.66 12.66
CA PRO A 13 6.45 7.30 13.19
C PRO A 13 5.61 6.25 12.45
N TYR A 14 5.08 6.53 11.24
CA TYR A 14 3.87 5.85 10.76
C TYR A 14 3.85 5.49 9.26
N ILE A 15 5.01 5.39 8.60
CA ILE A 15 5.04 5.27 7.13
C ILE A 15 5.66 3.95 6.66
N ASP A 16 4.86 3.12 5.98
CA ASP A 16 5.32 1.92 5.25
C ASP A 16 5.33 2.21 3.74
N VAL A 17 6.36 1.75 3.02
CA VAL A 17 6.58 2.09 1.59
C VAL A 17 6.75 0.82 0.75
N LEU A 18 5.83 0.57 -0.19
CA LEU A 18 5.95 -0.47 -1.22
C LEU A 18 6.49 0.19 -2.50
N ILE A 19 7.60 -0.34 -3.04
CA ILE A 19 8.30 0.23 -4.20
C ILE A 19 8.43 -0.82 -5.30
N ARG A 20 8.00 -0.49 -6.51
CA ARG A 20 8.13 -1.37 -7.68
C ARG A 20 9.42 -1.10 -8.48
N PRO A 21 10.13 -2.12 -8.98
CA PRO A 21 11.06 -2.02 -10.09
C PRO A 21 10.50 -2.83 -11.25
N ILE A 22 9.98 -2.15 -12.27
CA ILE A 22 9.96 -2.61 -13.69
C ILE A 22 9.44 -1.52 -14.63
N GLU A 23 8.77 -0.49 -14.12
CA GLU A 23 8.59 0.79 -14.83
C GLU A 23 8.83 1.91 -13.84
N PRO A 24 9.58 2.97 -14.19
CA PRO A 24 10.10 3.88 -13.18
C PRO A 24 9.03 4.69 -12.43
N SER A 25 7.72 4.60 -12.64
CA SER A 25 6.84 5.72 -12.27
C SER A 25 5.90 5.58 -11.05
N LEU A 26 6.13 4.71 -10.05
CA LEU A 26 5.08 4.47 -9.02
C LEU A 26 5.63 4.11 -7.62
N TYR A 27 5.28 4.91 -6.61
CA TYR A 27 5.48 4.63 -5.18
C TYR A 27 4.14 4.41 -4.49
N LEU A 28 4.15 3.60 -3.43
CA LEU A 28 3.00 3.40 -2.58
C LEU A 28 3.40 3.66 -1.12
N VAL A 29 2.62 4.47 -0.42
CA VAL A 29 2.90 4.97 0.92
C VAL A 29 1.68 4.73 1.81
N ARG A 30 1.85 4.00 2.91
CA ARG A 30 0.85 3.86 3.98
C ARG A 30 1.13 4.94 5.04
N ALA A 31 0.12 5.54 5.66
CA ALA A 31 0.30 6.48 6.77
C ALA A 31 -0.78 6.27 7.85
N ARG A 32 -0.39 5.88 9.08
CA ARG A 32 -1.36 5.72 10.18
C ARG A 32 -1.75 7.07 10.82
N PRO A 33 -3.03 7.29 11.19
CA PRO A 33 -3.40 8.24 12.23
C PRO A 33 -3.32 7.56 13.62
N PHE A 34 -2.63 8.19 14.56
CA PHE A 34 -2.64 7.78 15.98
C PHE A 34 -3.80 8.49 16.69
N TYR A 35 -4.79 7.73 17.16
CA TYR A 35 -5.80 8.21 18.11
C TYR A 35 -5.44 7.69 19.50
N SER A 36 -4.87 8.53 20.37
CA SER A 36 -4.72 8.19 21.78
C SER A 36 -6.01 8.52 22.55
N SER A 37 -6.73 7.49 22.96
CA SER A 37 -7.65 7.57 24.09
C SER A 37 -7.15 6.65 25.21
N GLY A 38 -6.57 7.23 26.25
CA GLY A 38 -6.61 6.69 27.62
C GLY A 38 -5.62 5.58 28.04
N LEU A 39 -4.83 5.94 29.06
CA LEU A 39 -4.33 5.11 30.17
C LEU A 39 -3.16 4.11 29.95
N VAL A 40 -1.96 4.63 30.28
CA VAL A 40 -0.85 4.06 31.07
C VAL A 40 -0.62 2.54 31.07
N GLY A 41 0.52 2.15 30.50
CA GLY A 41 1.31 0.99 30.89
C GLY A 41 2.71 1.12 30.30
N TRP A 42 3.71 1.45 31.13
CA TRP A 42 5.12 1.39 30.74
C TRP A 42 5.49 -0.07 30.47
N SER A 43 5.47 -0.46 29.20
CA SER A 43 6.41 -1.44 28.69
C SER A 43 7.28 -0.68 27.70
N ASN A 44 8.59 -0.84 27.81
CA ASN A 44 9.53 -0.34 26.82
C ASN A 44 9.37 -1.24 25.58
N PRO A 45 8.72 -0.83 24.47
CA PRO A 45 9.10 -1.46 23.24
C PRO A 45 10.40 -0.76 22.87
N SER A 46 11.49 -1.49 22.88
CA SER A 46 12.55 -1.27 21.90
C SER A 46 11.89 -1.38 20.50
N SER A 47 11.10 -0.37 20.13
CA SER A 47 10.30 -0.32 18.91
C SER A 47 11.26 0.08 17.81
N THR A 48 11.99 -0.90 17.30
CA THR A 48 12.65 -0.75 16.02
C THR A 48 11.54 -0.45 15.02
N THR A 49 11.48 0.79 14.53
CA THR A 49 10.59 1.21 13.44
C THR A 49 10.94 0.34 12.23
N ARG A 50 10.17 -0.73 12.00
CA ARG A 50 10.44 -1.66 10.89
C ARG A 50 9.74 -1.14 9.65
N LEU A 51 10.53 -0.69 8.67
CA LEU A 51 10.05 -0.43 7.32
C LEU A 51 9.83 -1.78 6.63
N GLN A 52 8.60 -2.05 6.19
CA GLN A 52 8.34 -3.14 5.25
C GLN A 52 8.42 -2.60 3.82
N LEU A 53 9.41 -3.09 3.06
CA LEU A 53 9.56 -2.81 1.64
C LEU A 53 9.13 -4.03 0.84
N ILE A 54 8.09 -3.88 0.05
CA ILE A 54 7.64 -4.91 -0.89
C ILE A 54 7.93 -4.43 -2.31
N VAL A 55 8.25 -5.37 -3.19
CA VAL A 55 8.81 -5.11 -4.51
C VAL A 55 8.03 -5.92 -5.56
N ALA A 56 7.12 -5.25 -6.27
CA ALA A 56 6.19 -5.91 -7.20
C ALA A 56 6.75 -6.07 -8.63
N VAL A 57 7.60 -7.07 -8.84
CA VAL A 57 8.26 -7.36 -10.13
C VAL A 57 7.32 -8.16 -11.03
N GLY A 58 7.03 -7.70 -12.25
CA GLY A 58 6.16 -8.43 -13.19
C GLY A 58 4.68 -8.48 -12.80
N TYR A 59 4.30 -7.80 -11.72
CA TYR A 59 2.93 -7.78 -11.20
C TYR A 59 1.89 -7.20 -12.19
N SER A 60 0.66 -7.68 -12.15
CA SER A 60 -0.46 -7.15 -12.94
C SER A 60 -1.74 -7.32 -12.12
N GLY A 61 -2.44 -6.22 -11.82
CA GLY A 61 -3.65 -6.28 -10.99
C GLY A 61 -4.77 -7.11 -11.61
N LYS A 62 -4.94 -7.07 -12.93
CA LYS A 62 -5.86 -7.97 -13.64
C LYS A 62 -5.44 -9.45 -13.55
N TYR A 63 -4.14 -9.72 -13.58
CA TYR A 63 -3.63 -11.09 -13.48
C TYR A 63 -3.81 -11.64 -12.06
N ASP A 64 -3.51 -10.81 -11.05
CA ASP A 64 -3.68 -11.10 -9.63
C ASP A 64 -5.13 -11.54 -9.34
N VAL A 65 -6.10 -10.68 -9.67
CA VAL A 65 -7.54 -10.99 -9.51
C VAL A 65 -7.94 -12.25 -10.29
N LEU A 66 -7.44 -12.43 -11.51
CA LEU A 66 -7.72 -13.62 -12.30
C LEU A 66 -7.19 -14.90 -11.64
N GLN A 67 -5.99 -14.87 -11.05
CA GLN A 67 -5.43 -16.03 -10.35
C GLN A 67 -6.22 -16.31 -9.07
N ALA A 68 -6.56 -15.28 -8.29
CA ALA A 68 -7.38 -15.44 -7.10
C ALA A 68 -8.74 -16.10 -7.42
N CYS A 69 -9.44 -15.62 -8.45
CA CYS A 69 -10.70 -16.24 -8.89
C CYS A 69 -10.52 -17.69 -9.33
N ARG A 70 -9.41 -18.03 -10.01
CA ARG A 70 -9.11 -19.41 -10.42
C ARG A 70 -8.79 -20.32 -9.24
N GLY A 71 -8.04 -19.82 -8.25
CA GLY A 71 -7.73 -20.53 -7.01
C GLY A 71 -9.00 -20.87 -6.24
N ILE A 72 -9.85 -19.87 -6.00
CA ILE A 72 -11.16 -20.06 -5.34
C ILE A 72 -12.04 -21.05 -6.11
N ALA A 73 -12.16 -20.88 -7.43
CA ALA A 73 -12.98 -21.77 -8.25
C ALA A 73 -12.48 -23.23 -8.21
N GLN A 74 -11.17 -23.44 -8.12
CA GLN A 74 -10.59 -24.77 -7.98
C GLN A 74 -10.91 -25.37 -6.60
N ARG A 75 -10.78 -24.61 -5.52
CA ARG A 75 -11.13 -25.04 -4.16
C ARG A 75 -12.62 -25.41 -4.02
N VAL A 76 -13.51 -24.64 -4.65
CA VAL A 76 -14.94 -24.98 -4.74
C VAL A 76 -15.14 -26.29 -5.50
N LYS A 77 -14.48 -26.45 -6.65
CA LYS A 77 -14.58 -27.67 -7.47
C LYS A 77 -14.08 -28.91 -6.73
N ASP A 78 -13.06 -28.75 -5.90
CA ASP A 78 -12.48 -29.83 -5.09
C ASP A 78 -13.29 -30.11 -3.80
N GLY A 79 -14.33 -29.32 -3.53
CA GLY A 79 -15.21 -29.48 -2.37
C GLY A 79 -14.57 -29.03 -1.05
N GLU A 80 -13.53 -28.19 -1.11
CA GLU A 80 -12.86 -27.65 0.07
C GLU A 80 -13.64 -26.50 0.72
N ILE A 81 -14.39 -25.75 -0.09
CA ILE A 81 -15.25 -24.64 0.31
C ILE A 81 -16.54 -24.65 -0.52
N ASP A 82 -17.61 -24.11 0.04
CA ASP A 82 -18.85 -23.83 -0.68
C ASP A 82 -18.82 -22.43 -1.32
N VAL A 83 -19.61 -22.23 -2.38
CA VAL A 83 -19.72 -20.93 -3.06
C VAL A 83 -20.20 -19.82 -2.12
N GLU A 84 -21.03 -20.17 -1.13
CA GLU A 84 -21.55 -19.23 -0.14
C GLU A 84 -20.50 -18.78 0.89
N GLU A 85 -19.35 -19.46 0.95
CA GLU A 85 -18.21 -19.06 1.78
C GLU A 85 -17.30 -18.03 1.08
N ILE A 86 -17.58 -17.70 -0.19
CA ILE A 86 -16.81 -16.71 -0.94
C ILE A 86 -17.22 -15.30 -0.53
N ASP A 87 -16.35 -14.64 0.22
CA ASP A 87 -16.48 -13.23 0.60
C ASP A 87 -15.24 -12.40 0.21
N GLU A 88 -15.25 -11.11 0.54
CA GLU A 88 -14.12 -10.21 0.27
C GLU A 88 -12.84 -10.66 0.98
N ILE A 89 -12.95 -11.23 2.18
CA ILE A 89 -11.80 -11.70 2.98
C ILE A 89 -11.13 -12.88 2.28
N LEU A 90 -11.91 -13.83 1.76
CA LEU A 90 -11.39 -14.96 1.02
C LEU A 90 -10.68 -14.51 -0.26
N ILE A 91 -11.25 -13.54 -0.98
CA ILE A 91 -10.60 -12.99 -2.19
C ILE A 91 -9.28 -12.34 -1.80
N GLU A 92 -9.24 -11.54 -0.73
CA GLU A 92 -8.01 -10.91 -0.24
C GLU A 92 -6.90 -11.92 0.10
N GLN A 93 -7.28 -13.06 0.68
CA GLN A 93 -6.34 -14.13 1.03
C GLN A 93 -5.75 -14.83 -0.19
N GLU A 94 -6.44 -14.77 -1.34
CA GLU A 94 -6.03 -15.44 -2.58
C GLU A 94 -5.25 -14.51 -3.53
N LEU A 95 -5.23 -13.20 -3.25
CA LEU A 95 -4.41 -12.23 -4.00
C LEU A 95 -2.93 -12.34 -3.62
N GLU A 96 -2.03 -12.02 -4.56
CA GLU A 96 -0.58 -12.00 -4.38
C GLU A 96 -0.13 -11.01 -3.27
N THR A 97 -0.99 -10.05 -2.91
CA THR A 97 -0.73 -9.12 -1.81
C THR A 97 -0.91 -9.70 -0.41
N ASN A 98 -1.39 -10.95 -0.29
CA ASN A 98 -1.53 -11.64 0.99
C ASN A 98 -0.20 -11.83 1.77
N VAL A 99 0.94 -11.55 1.13
CA VAL A 99 2.29 -11.56 1.72
C VAL A 99 2.52 -10.47 2.76
N THR A 100 1.59 -9.52 2.90
CA THR A 100 1.64 -8.46 3.91
C THR A 100 0.36 -8.38 4.71
N GLU A 101 0.50 -8.00 5.98
CA GLU A 101 -0.62 -7.66 6.86
C GLU A 101 -1.32 -6.35 6.43
N PHE A 102 -0.72 -5.58 5.51
CA PHE A 102 -1.21 -4.28 5.06
C PHE A 102 -1.34 -4.22 3.53
N PRO A 103 -2.22 -5.02 2.91
CA PRO A 103 -2.36 -5.09 1.45
C PRO A 103 -2.95 -3.79 0.86
N TYR A 104 -3.74 -3.07 1.66
CA TYR A 104 -4.42 -1.83 1.28
C TYR A 104 -3.54 -0.60 1.48
N PRO A 105 -3.22 0.13 0.41
CA PRO A 105 -2.45 1.35 0.52
C PRO A 105 -3.27 2.55 0.99
N ASP A 106 -2.65 3.43 1.75
CA ASP A 106 -3.28 4.72 2.07
C ASP A 106 -3.08 5.75 0.95
N LEU A 107 -1.90 5.79 0.34
CA LEU A 107 -1.49 6.72 -0.71
C LEU A 107 -0.74 5.98 -1.83
N LEU A 108 -1.14 6.21 -3.08
CA LEU A 108 -0.40 5.86 -4.29
C LEU A 108 0.19 7.13 -4.88
N ILE A 109 1.51 7.19 -4.99
CA ILE A 109 2.25 8.27 -5.64
C ILE A 109 2.68 7.78 -7.02
N ARG A 110 2.29 8.48 -8.08
CA ARG A 110 2.73 8.19 -9.44
C ARG A 110 3.52 9.35 -10.00
N THR A 111 4.69 9.09 -10.56
CA THR A 111 5.54 10.11 -11.18
C THR A 111 5.36 10.17 -12.69
N SER A 112 6.08 11.07 -13.34
CA SER A 112 6.08 11.30 -14.79
C SER A 112 4.81 11.92 -15.36
N GLY A 113 3.96 12.54 -14.53
CA GLY A 113 2.78 13.28 -14.94
C GLY A 113 1.59 12.44 -15.42
N GLU A 114 1.69 11.11 -15.32
CA GLU A 114 0.71 10.19 -15.89
C GLU A 114 -0.50 9.98 -14.99
N LEU A 115 -1.69 10.37 -15.43
CA LEU A 115 -2.93 10.29 -14.64
C LEU A 115 -3.68 8.96 -14.81
N ARG A 116 -3.02 7.85 -14.48
CA ARG A 116 -3.62 6.50 -14.52
C ARG A 116 -2.99 5.58 -13.49
N VAL A 117 -3.60 4.44 -13.19
CA VAL A 117 -3.00 3.41 -12.31
C VAL A 117 -2.21 2.34 -13.08
N SER A 118 -2.34 2.28 -14.41
CA SER A 118 -1.65 1.31 -15.28
C SER A 118 -1.71 -0.14 -14.79
N ASN A 119 -2.90 -0.64 -14.45
CA ASN A 119 -3.07 -2.04 -14.05
C ASN A 119 -2.27 -2.43 -12.79
N PHE A 120 -2.02 -1.47 -11.89
CA PHE A 120 -1.38 -1.71 -10.59
C PHE A 120 -2.43 -1.78 -9.48
N LEU A 121 -2.28 -2.74 -8.56
CA LEU A 121 -3.08 -2.94 -7.35
C LEU A 121 -4.59 -2.67 -7.49
N LEU A 122 -5.24 -3.19 -8.54
CA LEU A 122 -6.61 -2.78 -8.90
C LEU A 122 -7.64 -3.04 -7.80
N TRP A 123 -7.51 -4.17 -7.09
CA TRP A 123 -8.36 -4.51 -5.96
C TRP A 123 -8.05 -3.60 -4.76
N GLN A 124 -6.76 -3.48 -4.44
CA GLN A 124 -6.30 -2.81 -3.23
C GLN A 124 -6.44 -1.28 -3.29
N LEU A 125 -6.51 -0.68 -4.49
CA LEU A 125 -6.63 0.76 -4.68
C LEU A 125 -8.05 1.32 -4.51
N ALA A 126 -9.06 0.50 -4.21
CA ALA A 126 -10.47 0.91 -4.17
C ALA A 126 -10.74 2.17 -3.31
N TYR A 127 -9.97 2.34 -2.22
CA TYR A 127 -10.07 3.47 -1.30
C TYR A 127 -8.75 4.21 -1.08
N THR A 128 -7.77 3.97 -1.95
CA THR A 128 -6.44 4.59 -1.85
C THR A 128 -6.46 6.01 -2.40
N GLU A 129 -5.78 6.91 -1.69
CA GLU A 129 -5.58 8.27 -2.17
C GLU A 129 -4.53 8.30 -3.28
N LEU A 130 -4.82 8.97 -4.40
CA LEU A 130 -3.90 9.04 -5.53
C LEU A 130 -3.19 10.39 -5.56
N PHE A 131 -1.87 10.40 -5.72
CA PHE A 131 -1.04 11.58 -5.91
C PHE A 131 -0.23 11.42 -7.19
N PHE A 132 -0.32 12.38 -8.10
CA PHE A 132 0.37 12.34 -9.39
C PHE A 132 1.39 13.47 -9.47
N ALA A 133 2.67 13.13 -9.35
CA ALA A 133 3.79 14.05 -9.49
C ALA A 133 4.16 14.23 -10.97
N GLN A 134 4.44 15.47 -11.35
CA GLN A 134 4.93 15.80 -12.71
C GLN A 134 6.41 15.43 -12.90
N GLU A 135 7.18 15.40 -11.82
CA GLU A 135 8.61 15.03 -11.83
C GLU A 135 8.81 13.63 -12.40
N LEU A 136 9.89 13.43 -13.16
CA LEU A 136 10.32 12.09 -13.57
C LEU A 136 10.90 11.35 -12.36
N TRP A 137 10.82 10.02 -12.38
CA TRP A 137 11.31 9.20 -11.27
C TRP A 137 12.76 9.43 -10.84
N PRO A 138 13.74 9.55 -11.76
CA PRO A 138 15.13 9.81 -11.33
C PRO A 138 15.27 11.12 -10.55
N ASP A 139 14.33 12.06 -10.75
CA ASP A 139 14.31 13.38 -10.13
C ASP A 139 13.41 13.42 -8.89
N PHE A 140 12.53 12.43 -8.70
CA PHE A 140 11.62 12.36 -7.56
C PHE A 140 12.39 11.98 -6.29
N GLY A 141 12.59 12.98 -5.44
CA GLY A 141 13.37 12.86 -4.21
C GLY A 141 12.56 13.16 -2.95
N ARG A 142 13.28 13.53 -1.88
CA ARG A 142 12.70 13.86 -0.57
C ARG A 142 11.61 14.93 -0.65
N ASN A 143 11.80 15.96 -1.48
CA ASN A 143 10.87 17.08 -1.55
C ASN A 143 9.52 16.64 -2.16
N GLY A 144 9.55 15.93 -3.29
CA GLY A 144 8.33 15.37 -3.90
C GLY A 144 7.62 14.38 -2.97
N PHE A 145 8.36 13.58 -2.21
CA PHE A 145 7.78 12.69 -1.20
C PHE A 145 7.07 13.46 -0.07
N VAL A 146 7.70 14.51 0.46
CA VAL A 146 7.09 15.37 1.49
C VAL A 146 5.84 16.06 0.96
N GLU A 147 5.87 16.55 -0.27
CA GLU A 147 4.70 17.13 -0.92
C GLU A 147 3.54 16.13 -1.03
N ALA A 148 3.82 14.91 -1.47
CA ALA A 148 2.82 13.86 -1.56
C ALA A 148 2.18 13.55 -0.19
N LEU A 149 2.97 13.52 0.88
CA LEU A 149 2.48 13.33 2.25
C LEU A 149 1.63 14.52 2.72
N MET A 150 2.05 15.76 2.46
CA MET A 150 1.28 16.95 2.79
C MET A 150 -0.07 16.95 2.06
N SER A 151 -0.07 16.61 0.76
CA SER A 151 -1.29 16.44 -0.02
C SER A 151 -2.20 15.38 0.60
N PHE A 152 -1.65 14.23 1.01
CA PHE A 152 -2.41 13.17 1.66
C PHE A 152 -3.05 13.63 2.98
N GLN A 153 -2.30 14.32 3.85
CA GLN A 153 -2.79 14.79 5.15
C GLN A 153 -3.95 15.79 5.05
N GLN A 154 -4.04 16.53 3.95
CA GLN A 154 -5.12 17.50 3.72
C GLN A 154 -6.44 16.86 3.29
N ARG A 155 -6.42 15.57 2.90
CA ARG A 155 -7.62 14.89 2.42
C ARG A 155 -8.51 14.46 3.56
N GLN A 156 -9.76 14.91 3.52
CA GLN A 156 -10.78 14.40 4.41
C GLN A 156 -11.32 13.09 3.84
N ARG A 157 -10.94 11.97 4.44
CA ARG A 157 -11.54 10.67 4.12
C ARG A 157 -13.01 10.70 4.45
N ARG A 158 -13.85 10.82 3.43
CA ARG A 158 -15.28 10.59 3.55
C ARG A 158 -15.50 9.10 3.39
N PHE A 159 -15.42 8.36 4.50
CA PHE A 159 -16.00 7.02 4.53
C PHE A 159 -17.51 7.21 4.34
N SER A 160 -18.01 6.93 3.13
CA SER A 160 -19.45 6.79 2.93
C SER A 160 -19.89 5.68 3.89
N GLY A 161 -20.66 6.03 4.90
CA GLY A 161 -21.09 5.11 5.95
C GLY A 161 -21.94 3.99 5.37
N ARG A 162 -21.32 2.95 4.84
CA ARG A 162 -21.93 1.63 4.73
C ARG A 162 -21.70 0.96 6.07
N LYS A 163 -22.74 0.99 6.90
CA LYS A 163 -22.90 -0.03 7.94
C LYS A 163 -23.08 -1.35 7.18
N SER A 164 -22.07 -2.22 7.28
CA SER A 164 -22.32 -3.66 7.16
C SER A 164 -23.15 -4.13 8.33
#